data_AF-A0A7C4WUP8-F1
#
_entry.id   AF-A0A7C4WUP8-F1
#
_cell.length_a   1.000
_cell.length_b   1.000
_cell.length_c   1.000
_cell.angle_alpha   90.00
_cell.angle_beta   90.00
_cell.angle_gamma   90.00
#
_symmetry.space_group_name_H-M   'P 1'
#
loop_
_entity.id
_entity.type
_entity.pdbx_description
1 polymer ?
#
loop_
_entity_poly.entity_id
_entity_poly.type
_entity_poly.pdbx_seq_one_letter_code
_entity_poly.pdbx_strand_id
1 'polypeptide(L)'
;MCVEEVILSLKGYSEELGLDLKKPEDRFKWFLASILFAKRISADIAKRTYRRFIEEGLTTPEAILEAKWERLVEVLDSGGYVRYDFSTATNLMRIMEELKTKYGSLEELYAKASSPEDLERRL
;
A
#
# COMPACT_ATOMS: atom_id res chain seq x y z
N MET A 1 -33.88 -0.64 -10.17
CA MET A 1 -32.91 -0.72 -9.07
C MET A 1 -32.83 0.63 -8.39
N CYS A 2 -32.91 0.65 -7.06
CA CYS A 2 -32.65 1.85 -6.28
C CYS A 2 -31.14 2.18 -6.31
N VAL A 3 -30.78 3.44 -6.10
CA VAL A 3 -29.37 3.89 -6.03
C VAL A 3 -28.58 3.11 -4.96
N GLU A 4 -29.24 2.78 -3.85
CA GLU A 4 -28.65 2.01 -2.74
C GLU A 4 -28.26 0.58 -3.18
N GLU A 5 -29.10 -0.08 -3.97
CA GLU A 5 -28.82 -1.44 -4.49
C GLU A 5 -27.61 -1.43 -5.43
N VAL A 6 -27.48 -0.37 -6.24
CA VAL A 6 -26.33 -0.20 -7.15
C VAL A 6 -25.06 0.03 -6.34
N ILE A 7 -25.06 0.90 -5.33
CA ILE A 7 -23.88 1.17 -4.50
C ILE A 7 -23.42 -0.09 -3.76
N LEU A 8 -24.34 -0.85 -3.18
CA LEU A 8 -24.02 -2.10 -2.49
C LEU A 8 -23.47 -3.20 -3.42
N SER A 9 -23.76 -3.12 -4.72
CA SER A 9 -23.24 -4.06 -5.73
C SER A 9 -21.84 -3.70 -6.23
N LEU A 10 -21.35 -2.47 -5.96
CA LEU A 10 -20.01 -2.05 -6.35
C LEU A 10 -18.98 -2.67 -5.42
N LYS A 11 -17.93 -3.22 -6.00
CA LYS A 11 -16.80 -3.73 -5.22
C LYS A 11 -15.95 -2.57 -4.73
N GLY A 12 -15.51 -2.66 -3.47
CA GLY A 12 -14.47 -1.77 -2.95
C GLY A 12 -13.12 -2.05 -3.61
N TYR A 13 -12.20 -1.09 -3.58
CA TYR A 13 -10.85 -1.31 -4.14
C TYR A 13 -10.09 -2.45 -3.47
N SER A 14 -10.24 -2.64 -2.16
CA SER A 14 -9.65 -3.80 -1.47
C SER A 14 -10.18 -5.12 -2.01
N GLU A 15 -11.48 -5.19 -2.32
CA GLU A 15 -12.13 -6.37 -2.90
C GLU A 15 -11.71 -6.58 -4.36
N GLU A 16 -11.57 -5.51 -5.16
CA GLU A 16 -11.01 -5.58 -6.52
C GLU A 16 -9.56 -6.09 -6.54
N LEU A 17 -8.81 -5.86 -5.46
CA LEU A 17 -7.47 -6.36 -5.25
C LEU A 17 -7.44 -7.77 -4.63
N GLY A 18 -8.59 -8.34 -4.29
CA GLY A 18 -8.70 -9.67 -3.70
C GLY A 18 -8.25 -9.77 -2.24
N LEU A 19 -8.31 -8.66 -1.49
CA LEU A 19 -7.83 -8.56 -0.11
C LEU A 19 -8.94 -8.80 0.90
N ASP A 20 -8.67 -9.68 1.87
CA ASP A 20 -9.53 -9.90 3.04
C ASP A 20 -8.99 -9.11 4.24
N LEU A 21 -9.57 -7.92 4.48
CA LEU A 21 -9.11 -7.01 5.54
C LEU A 21 -9.29 -7.56 6.97
N LYS A 22 -9.91 -8.73 7.16
CA LYS A 22 -9.90 -9.43 8.44
C LYS A 22 -8.52 -10.03 8.76
N LYS A 23 -7.70 -10.28 7.74
CA LYS A 23 -6.35 -10.84 7.87
C LYS A 23 -5.31 -9.73 8.01
N PRO A 24 -4.41 -9.81 9.02
CA PRO A 24 -3.31 -8.85 9.17
C PRO A 24 -2.44 -8.72 7.91
N GLU A 25 -2.12 -9.81 7.22
CA GLU A 25 -1.28 -9.76 6.02
C GLU A 25 -1.93 -8.94 4.90
N ASP A 26 -3.24 -9.09 4.72
CA ASP A 26 -3.99 -8.37 3.69
C ASP A 26 -4.22 -6.90 4.09
N ARG A 27 -4.24 -6.57 5.38
CA ARG A 27 -4.22 -5.16 5.84
C ARG A 27 -2.91 -4.47 5.52
N PHE A 28 -1.77 -5.14 5.67
CA PHE A 28 -0.48 -4.57 5.24
C PHE A 28 -0.46 -4.36 3.72
N LYS A 29 -0.91 -5.35 2.94
CA LYS A 29 -1.06 -5.21 1.49
C LYS A 29 -1.98 -4.05 1.11
N TRP A 30 -3.07 -3.84 1.84
CA TRP A 30 -3.97 -2.72 1.62
C TRP A 30 -3.32 -1.38 1.96
N PHE A 31 -2.53 -1.32 3.03
CA PHE A 31 -1.70 -0.15 3.37
C PHE A 31 -0.68 0.17 2.26
N LEU A 32 0.01 -0.84 1.72
CA LEU A 32 0.89 -0.65 0.56
C LEU A 32 0.12 -0.10 -0.65
N ALA A 33 -1.06 -0.68 -0.95
CA ALA A 33 -1.90 -0.21 -2.04
C ALA A 33 -2.33 1.26 -1.83
N SER A 34 -2.72 1.65 -0.62
CA SER A 34 -3.17 3.02 -0.32
C SER A 34 -2.09 4.07 -0.58
N ILE A 35 -0.81 3.74 -0.32
CA ILE A 35 0.33 4.61 -0.66
C ILE A 35 0.40 4.84 -2.19
N LEU A 36 0.12 3.82 -3.00
CA LEU A 36 0.10 3.92 -4.47
C LEU A 36 -1.12 4.70 -4.98
N PHE A 37 -2.24 4.68 -4.25
CA PHE A 37 -3.41 5.51 -4.58
C PHE A 37 -3.25 6.98 -4.16
N ALA A 38 -2.32 7.31 -3.25
CA ALA A 38 -2.23 8.63 -2.64
C ALA A 38 -1.74 9.76 -3.58
N LYS A 39 -1.19 9.44 -4.76
CA LYS A 39 -0.75 10.44 -5.75
C LYS A 39 -1.86 10.74 -6.75
N ARG A 40 -1.69 11.83 -7.52
CA ARG A 40 -2.54 12.16 -8.68
C ARG A 40 -2.26 11.19 -9.82
N ILE A 41 -2.75 9.97 -9.69
CA ILE A 41 -2.56 8.85 -10.61
C ILE A 41 -3.89 8.11 -10.82
N SER A 42 -4.04 7.42 -11.95
CA SER A 42 -5.26 6.65 -12.18
C SER A 42 -5.31 5.42 -11.27
N ALA A 43 -6.52 5.06 -10.85
CA ALA A 43 -6.75 3.86 -10.04
C ALA A 43 -6.23 2.59 -10.74
N ASP A 44 -6.34 2.51 -12.07
CA ASP A 44 -5.86 1.35 -12.81
C ASP A 44 -4.33 1.23 -12.81
N ILE A 45 -3.60 2.35 -12.88
CA ILE A 45 -2.14 2.33 -12.73
C ILE A 45 -1.77 1.89 -11.31
N ALA A 46 -2.40 2.47 -10.28
CA ALA A 46 -2.14 2.08 -8.89
C ALA A 46 -2.40 0.57 -8.65
N LYS A 47 -3.54 0.04 -9.13
CA LYS A 47 -3.88 -1.39 -9.06
C LYS A 47 -2.87 -2.26 -9.81
N ARG A 48 -2.44 -1.85 -11.01
CA ARG A 48 -1.46 -2.60 -11.80
C ARG A 48 -0.09 -2.60 -11.12
N THR A 49 0.38 -1.46 -10.66
CA THR A 49 1.62 -1.33 -9.88
C THR A 49 1.57 -2.17 -8.61
N TYR A 50 0.46 -2.15 -7.88
CA TYR A 50 0.27 -3.00 -6.72
C TYR A 50 0.43 -4.49 -7.05
N ARG A 51 -0.18 -4.98 -8.14
CA ARG A 51 0.00 -6.37 -8.58
C ARG A 51 1.46 -6.70 -8.90
N ARG A 52 2.22 -5.77 -9.48
CA ARG A 52 3.67 -5.94 -9.68
C ARG A 52 4.41 -6.11 -8.37
N PHE A 53 4.07 -5.37 -7.31
CA PHE A 53 4.66 -5.59 -5.97
C PHE A 53 4.35 -7.00 -5.43
N ILE A 54 3.12 -7.50 -5.64
CA ILE A 54 2.73 -8.85 -5.22
C ILE A 54 3.53 -9.92 -5.98
N GLU A 55 3.63 -9.78 -7.31
CA GLU A 55 4.37 -10.71 -8.18
C GLU A 55 5.86 -10.78 -7.82
N GLU A 56 6.42 -9.67 -7.37
CA GLU A 56 7.83 -9.54 -6.98
C GLU A 56 8.09 -9.85 -5.49
N GLY A 57 7.05 -10.26 -4.74
CA GLY A 57 7.17 -10.60 -3.32
C GLY A 57 7.41 -9.40 -2.38
N LEU A 58 7.18 -8.18 -2.85
CA LEU A 58 7.42 -6.93 -2.12
C LEU A 58 6.23 -6.56 -1.22
N THR A 59 5.85 -7.49 -0.34
CA THR A 59 4.59 -7.40 0.42
C THR A 59 4.80 -7.36 1.94
N THR A 60 6.03 -7.10 2.38
CA THR A 60 6.37 -6.88 3.80
C THR A 60 7.36 -5.73 3.93
N PRO A 61 7.47 -5.08 5.10
CA PRO A 61 8.50 -4.06 5.32
C PRO A 61 9.90 -4.58 5.03
N GLU A 62 10.22 -5.80 5.45
CA GLU A 62 11.51 -6.44 5.25
C GLU A 62 11.82 -6.65 3.77
N ALA A 63 10.90 -7.24 3.01
CA ALA A 63 11.10 -7.50 1.58
C ALA A 63 11.29 -6.20 0.79
N ILE A 64 10.55 -5.15 1.13
CA ILE A 64 10.67 -3.83 0.50
C ILE A 64 12.04 -3.19 0.81
N LEU A 65 12.51 -3.28 2.06
CA LEU A 65 13.81 -2.74 2.46
C LEU A 65 14.98 -3.53 1.85
N GLU A 66 14.86 -4.86 1.76
CA GLU A 66 15.86 -5.74 1.16
C GLU A 66 16.00 -5.55 -0.35
N ALA A 67 14.90 -5.24 -1.06
CA ALA A 67 14.90 -4.97 -2.50
C ALA A 67 15.72 -3.73 -2.89
N LYS A 68 15.87 -2.77 -1.97
CA LYS A 68 16.54 -1.47 -2.16
C LYS A 68 15.86 -0.58 -3.19
N TRP A 69 16.30 0.68 -3.22
CA TRP A 69 15.65 1.75 -3.97
C TRP A 69 15.53 1.45 -5.47
N GLU A 70 16.61 0.98 -6.09
CA GLU A 70 16.67 0.72 -7.53
C GLU A 70 15.63 -0.31 -7.96
N ARG A 71 15.47 -1.39 -7.19
CA ARG A 71 14.47 -2.42 -7.50
C ARG A 71 13.06 -1.89 -7.36
N LEU A 72 12.79 -1.08 -6.34
CA LEU A 72 11.47 -0.47 -6.16
C LEU A 72 11.12 0.43 -7.34
N VAL A 73 12.09 1.21 -7.85
CA VAL A 73 11.91 2.04 -9.04
C VAL A 73 11.57 1.19 -10.25
N GLU A 74 12.31 0.10 -10.52
CA GLU A 74 12.01 -0.81 -11.63
C GLU A 74 10.59 -1.40 -11.55
N VAL A 75 10.17 -1.82 -10.35
CA VAL A 75 8.83 -2.39 -10.16
C VAL A 75 7.75 -1.33 -10.34
N LEU A 76 7.96 -0.13 -9.81
CA LEU A 76 7.06 1.02 -9.99
C LEU A 76 6.92 1.39 -11.47
N ASP A 77 8.03 1.51 -12.20
CA ASP A 77 8.07 1.79 -13.63
C ASP A 77 7.35 0.71 -14.44
N SER A 78 7.59 -0.57 -14.14
CA SER A 78 6.88 -1.69 -14.80
C SER A 78 5.37 -1.68 -14.60
N GLY A 79 4.91 -1.07 -13.49
CA GLY A 79 3.49 -0.82 -13.23
C GLY A 79 2.93 0.42 -13.94
N GLY A 80 3.76 1.21 -14.61
CA GLY A 80 3.44 2.49 -15.25
C GLY A 80 3.38 3.67 -14.28
N TYR A 81 4.07 3.57 -13.14
CA TYR A 81 4.15 4.62 -12.11
C TYR A 81 5.26 5.66 -12.39
N VAL A 82 5.74 5.73 -13.64
CA VAL A 82 6.93 6.48 -14.13
C VAL A 82 7.03 7.92 -13.62
N ARG A 83 5.90 8.63 -13.49
CA ARG A 83 5.90 10.04 -13.06
C ARG A 83 6.40 10.23 -11.62
N TYR A 84 6.22 9.22 -10.79
CA TYR A 84 6.38 9.32 -9.34
C TYR A 84 7.25 8.20 -8.76
N ASP A 85 7.75 7.30 -9.59
CA ASP A 85 8.53 6.11 -9.22
C ASP A 85 9.65 6.44 -8.22
N PHE A 86 10.50 7.41 -8.49
CA PHE A 86 11.62 7.78 -7.63
C PHE A 86 11.13 8.29 -6.27
N SER A 87 10.15 9.20 -6.29
CA SER A 87 9.58 9.79 -5.07
C SER A 87 8.83 8.77 -4.22
N THR A 88 8.15 7.81 -4.87
CA THR A 88 7.40 6.75 -4.20
C THR A 88 8.34 5.68 -3.66
N ALA A 89 9.40 5.30 -4.38
CA ALA A 89 10.44 4.41 -3.88
C ALA A 89 11.10 4.97 -2.62
N THR A 90 11.50 6.25 -2.64
CA THR A 90 12.08 6.93 -1.47
C THR A 90 11.11 6.96 -0.30
N ASN A 91 9.83 7.29 -0.54
CA ASN A 91 8.83 7.33 0.52
C ASN A 91 8.51 5.94 1.09
N LEU A 92 8.43 4.91 0.24
CA LEU A 92 8.21 3.54 0.67
C LEU A 92 9.35 3.07 1.58
N MET A 93 10.61 3.28 1.19
CA MET A 93 11.75 2.91 2.04
C MET A 93 11.69 3.61 3.40
N ARG A 94 11.43 4.92 3.44
CA ARG A 94 11.30 5.67 4.70
C ARG A 94 10.19 5.10 5.58
N ILE A 95 9.00 4.88 5.01
CA ILE A 95 7.84 4.36 5.73
C ILE A 95 8.13 2.95 6.28
N MET A 96 8.71 2.06 5.48
CA MET A 96 9.01 0.69 5.91
C MET A 96 10.08 0.64 6.98
N GLU A 97 11.11 1.50 6.87
CA GLU A 97 12.15 1.63 7.91
C GLU A 97 11.55 2.12 9.23
N GLU A 98 10.72 3.16 9.18
CA GLU A 98 10.04 3.70 10.36
C GLU A 98 9.09 2.69 10.99
N LEU A 99 8.30 1.99 10.17
CA LEU A 99 7.39 0.95 10.62
C LEU A 99 8.15 -0.18 11.32
N LYS A 100 9.22 -0.68 10.69
CA LYS A 100 10.03 -1.78 11.22
C LYS A 100 10.76 -1.39 12.50
N THR A 101 11.39 -0.22 12.53
CA THR A 101 12.27 0.18 13.65
C THR A 101 11.51 0.68 14.87
N LYS A 102 10.42 1.45 14.68
CA LYS A 102 9.67 2.04 15.80
C LYS A 102 8.52 1.17 16.28
N TYR A 103 7.91 0.41 15.37
CA TYR A 103 6.66 -0.28 15.63
C TYR A 103 6.71 -1.79 15.39
N GLY A 104 7.66 -2.32 14.63
CA GLY A 104 7.73 -3.74 14.26
C GLY A 104 6.68 -4.17 13.23
N SER A 105 5.44 -3.71 13.33
CA SER A 105 4.36 -4.02 12.38
C SER A 105 3.29 -2.93 12.29
N LEU A 106 2.47 -3.00 11.22
CA LEU A 106 1.29 -2.14 11.05
C LEU A 106 0.27 -2.33 12.17
N GLU A 107 0.11 -3.56 12.65
CA GLU A 107 -0.83 -3.89 13.74
C GLU A 107 -0.37 -3.28 15.07
N GLU A 108 0.94 -3.29 15.34
CA GLU A 108 1.50 -2.64 16.53
C GLU A 108 1.41 -1.12 16.47
N LEU A 109 1.63 -0.51 15.29
CA LEU A 109 1.37 0.90 15.08
C LEU A 109 -0.10 1.23 15.37
N TYR A 110 -1.03 0.45 14.81
CA TYR A 110 -2.46 0.61 15.04
C TYR A 110 -2.83 0.49 16.53
N ALA A 111 -2.30 -0.52 17.23
CA ALA A 111 -2.55 -0.72 18.66
C ALA A 111 -2.03 0.42 19.55
N LYS A 112 -0.96 1.12 19.11
CA LYS A 112 -0.37 2.25 19.83
C LYS A 112 -1.01 3.60 19.47
N ALA A 113 -1.77 3.67 18.38
CA ALA A 113 -2.47 4.87 17.97
C ALA A 113 -3.77 5.06 18.76
N SER A 114 -4.04 6.28 19.22
CA SER A 114 -5.27 6.59 19.95
C SER A 114 -6.45 6.97 19.04
N SER A 115 -6.17 7.34 17.79
CA SER A 115 -7.16 7.69 16.78
C SER A 115 -6.59 7.48 15.36
N PRO A 116 -7.42 7.48 14.31
CA PRO A 116 -6.94 7.47 12.93
C PRO A 116 -5.97 8.62 12.63
N GLU A 117 -6.22 9.83 13.15
CA GLU A 117 -5.35 10.99 12.97
C GLU A 117 -4.01 10.84 13.70
N ASP A 118 -4.00 10.19 14.87
CA ASP A 118 -2.75 9.85 15.57
C ASP A 118 -1.94 8.81 14.79
N LEU A 119 -2.61 7.83 14.17
CA LEU A 119 -1.96 6.84 13.31
C LEU A 119 -1.28 7.51 12.11
N GLU A 120 -1.98 8.43 11.43
CA GLU A 120 -1.43 9.16 10.29
C GLU A 120 -0.20 10.01 10.66
N ARG A 121 -0.21 10.67 11.83
CA ARG A 121 0.92 11.50 12.30
C ARG A 121 2.18 10.70 12.67
N ARG A 122 2.02 9.39 12.89
CA ARG A 122 3.09 8.49 13.30
C ARG A 122 3.86 7.87 12.12
N LEU A 123 3.45 8.16 10.88
CA LEU A 123 4.00 7.68 9.59
C LEU A 123 4.45 8.86 8.70
#